data_AF-A0A106QD86-F1
#
_entry.id   AF-A0A106QD86-F1
#
_cell.length_a   1.000
_cell.length_b   1.000
_cell.length_c   1.000
_cell.angle_alpha   90.00
_cell.angle_beta   90.00
_cell.angle_gamma   90.00
#
_symmetry.space_group_name_H-M   'P 1'
#
loop_
_entity.id
_entity.type
_entity.pdbx_description
1 polymer ?
#
loop_
_entity_poly.entity_id
_entity_poly.type
_entity_poly.pdbx_seq_one_letter_code
_entity_poly.pdbx_strand_id
1 'polypeptide(L)'
;MCELPEIDFDGKRVTPTNGKYKCPFRCHSSGYPAPTWKTEKGFRKHMESCPSSPSATQRKAALAAQQRQDCAQQAAAAAASLGLAVGDEVFYTSYHVTAPTHVQRGTRRVRVRYEELRSYYGAAARIESFGWVGSLVLNGSIPVGSLCETLVAAKEKAAQAQKDYQAHLDFSAAVR
;
A
#
# COMPACT_ATOMS: atom_id res chain seq x y z
N MET A 1 32.68 5.06 39.57
CA MET A 1 31.55 4.95 38.60
C MET A 1 32.17 4.52 37.27
N CYS A 2 31.69 3.47 36.62
CA CYS A 2 32.22 3.09 35.31
C CYS A 2 31.61 4.02 34.25
N GLU A 3 32.41 4.96 33.75
CA GLU A 3 32.05 5.80 32.61
C GLU A 3 32.00 4.92 31.36
N LEU A 4 30.84 4.89 30.71
CA LEU A 4 30.69 4.26 29.41
C LEU A 4 31.34 5.18 28.34
N PRO A 5 32.04 4.62 27.34
CA PRO A 5 32.73 5.43 26.34
C PRO A 5 31.77 6.19 25.42
N GLU A 6 32.26 7.23 24.75
CA GLU A 6 31.52 7.88 23.66
C GLU A 6 31.58 7.03 22.39
N ILE A 7 30.48 6.99 21.63
CA ILE A 7 30.40 6.21 20.39
C ILE A 7 29.92 7.12 19.27
N ASP A 8 30.65 7.13 18.15
CA ASP A 8 30.24 7.80 16.92
C ASP A 8 29.54 6.80 15.99
N PHE A 9 28.35 7.16 15.48
CA PHE A 9 27.60 6.31 14.55
C PHE A 9 26.74 7.16 13.60
N ASP A 10 26.81 6.88 12.30
CA ASP A 10 26.10 7.61 11.24
C ASP A 10 26.25 9.15 11.39
N GLY A 11 27.46 9.61 11.74
CA GLY A 11 27.79 11.03 11.90
C GLY A 11 27.22 11.70 13.17
N LYS A 12 26.69 10.93 14.12
CA LYS A 12 26.27 11.42 15.44
C LYS A 12 27.10 10.82 16.55
N ARG A 13 27.65 11.70 17.39
CA ARG A 13 28.27 11.34 18.66
C ARG A 13 27.20 11.04 19.71
N VAL A 14 27.26 9.85 20.28
CA VAL A 14 26.34 9.39 21.33
C VAL A 14 27.08 9.36 22.66
N THR A 15 26.65 10.24 23.56
CA THR A 15 27.14 10.28 24.94
C THR A 15 26.17 9.54 25.86
N PRO A 16 26.66 8.61 26.70
CA PRO A 16 25.81 7.89 27.65
C PRO A 16 25.29 8.85 28.74
N THR A 17 24.01 8.75 29.07
CA THR A 17 23.38 9.53 30.16
C THR A 17 23.03 8.59 31.30
N ASN A 18 23.46 8.88 32.52
CA ASN A 18 23.24 8.05 33.71
C ASN A 18 23.70 6.58 33.51
N GLY A 19 24.87 6.38 32.87
CA GLY A 19 25.43 5.05 32.62
C GLY A 19 24.61 4.20 31.63
N LYS A 20 23.83 4.85 30.74
CA LYS A 20 23.03 4.17 29.71
C LYS A 20 23.13 4.91 28.39
N TYR A 21 23.27 4.17 27.30
CA TYR A 21 23.09 4.68 25.95
C TYR A 21 21.61 4.77 25.59
N LYS A 22 21.27 5.78 24.79
CA LYS A 22 19.96 5.97 24.17
C LYS A 22 20.13 6.06 22.66
N CYS A 23 19.16 5.57 21.90
CA CYS A 23 19.21 5.67 20.44
C CYS A 23 19.05 7.15 20.01
N PRO A 24 20.00 7.75 19.27
CA PRO A 24 19.94 9.14 18.83
C PRO A 24 18.88 9.38 17.74
N PHE A 25 18.35 8.30 17.16
CA PHE A 25 17.35 8.32 16.10
C PHE A 25 15.93 8.06 16.60
N ARG A 26 15.73 7.98 17.92
CA ARG A 26 14.41 7.82 18.57
C ARG A 26 13.56 6.71 17.93
N CYS A 27 14.14 5.54 17.71
CA CYS A 27 13.52 4.40 17.03
C CYS A 27 12.36 3.70 17.80
N HIS A 28 11.74 4.36 18.77
CA HIS A 28 10.69 3.81 19.63
C HIS A 28 9.33 4.38 19.25
N SER A 29 8.27 3.62 19.51
CA SER A 29 6.90 4.05 19.26
C SER A 29 6.47 5.13 20.27
N SER A 30 5.73 6.13 19.80
CA SER A 30 5.08 7.11 20.66
C SER A 30 4.17 6.40 21.67
N GLY A 31 4.32 6.72 22.96
CA GLY A 31 3.55 6.12 24.06
C GLY A 31 4.27 5.02 24.87
N TYR A 32 5.47 4.60 24.47
CA TYR A 32 6.28 3.63 25.21
C TYR A 32 7.63 4.20 25.65
N PRO A 33 8.20 3.77 26.79
CA PRO A 33 9.54 4.20 27.20
C PRO A 33 10.60 3.85 26.17
N ALA A 34 11.50 4.79 25.88
CA ALA A 34 12.59 4.56 24.95
C ALA A 34 13.53 3.45 25.45
N PRO A 35 13.96 2.52 24.59
CA PRO A 35 14.94 1.50 24.95
C PRO A 35 16.28 2.14 25.33
N THR A 36 16.95 1.54 26.32
CA THR A 36 18.24 1.99 26.82
C THR A 36 19.19 0.82 26.97
N TRP A 37 20.49 1.05 26.77
CA TRP A 37 21.51 0.01 26.81
C TRP A 37 22.58 0.34 27.85
N LYS A 38 22.85 -0.61 28.75
CA LYS A 38 23.90 -0.48 29.77
C LYS A 38 25.29 -0.91 29.28
N THR A 39 25.37 -1.48 28.08
CA THR A 39 26.62 -1.99 27.51
C THR A 39 26.83 -1.42 26.10
N GLU A 40 28.09 -1.12 25.77
CA GLU A 40 28.48 -0.68 24.44
C GLU A 40 28.14 -1.73 23.37
N LYS A 41 28.45 -3.00 23.64
CA LYS A 41 28.17 -4.10 22.70
C LYS A 41 26.69 -4.19 22.34
N GLY A 42 25.80 -4.04 23.33
CA GLY A 42 24.35 -4.04 23.11
C GLY A 42 23.89 -2.82 22.32
N PHE A 43 24.47 -1.66 22.59
CA PHE A 43 24.19 -0.43 21.85
C PHE A 43 24.65 -0.51 20.39
N ARG A 44 25.89 -0.91 20.12
CA ARG A 44 26.41 -1.08 18.75
C ARG A 44 25.57 -2.05 17.92
N LYS A 45 25.21 -3.21 18.50
CA LYS A 45 24.31 -4.18 17.84
C LYS A 45 22.95 -3.56 17.47
N HIS A 46 22.39 -2.73 18.35
CA HIS A 46 21.17 -2.00 18.03
C HIS A 46 21.37 -1.02 16.87
N MET A 47 22.47 -0.25 16.87
CA MET A 47 22.74 0.75 15.85
C MET A 47 22.90 0.15 14.46
N GLU A 48 23.56 -1.02 14.34
CA GLU A 48 23.68 -1.78 13.09
C GLU A 48 22.33 -2.14 12.45
N SER A 49 21.31 -2.41 13.28
CA SER A 49 19.97 -2.79 12.85
C SER A 49 18.90 -1.73 13.10
N CYS A 50 19.29 -0.50 13.45
CA CYS A 50 18.34 0.53 13.85
C CYS A 50 17.48 0.94 12.63
N PRO A 51 16.15 0.75 12.66
CA PRO A 51 15.30 0.99 11.49
C PRO A 51 15.15 2.47 11.13
N SER A 52 15.57 3.35 12.04
CA SER A 52 15.48 4.82 11.95
C SER A 52 16.85 5.47 11.71
N SER A 53 17.92 4.69 11.54
CA SER A 53 19.21 5.27 11.17
C SER A 53 19.17 5.84 9.75
N PRO A 54 19.97 6.87 9.43
CA PRO A 54 20.13 7.39 8.07
C PRO A 54 20.47 6.28 7.08
N SER A 55 21.42 5.41 7.44
CA SER A 55 21.84 4.28 6.61
C SER A 55 20.72 3.25 6.38
N ALA A 56 19.86 2.99 7.37
CA ALA A 56 18.68 2.14 7.19
C ALA A 56 17.59 2.80 6.32
N THR A 57 17.40 4.11 6.47
CA THR A 57 16.45 4.90 5.67
C THR A 57 16.88 4.93 4.20
N GLN A 58 18.17 5.15 3.93
CA GLN A 58 18.73 5.11 2.57
C GLN A 58 18.57 3.72 1.93
N ARG A 59 18.87 2.64 2.66
CA ARG A 59 18.65 1.27 2.18
C ARG A 59 17.18 1.00 1.84
N LYS A 60 16.24 1.43 2.70
CA LYS A 60 14.80 1.30 2.43
C LYS A 60 14.39 2.11 1.19
N ALA A 61 14.89 3.33 1.04
CA ALA A 61 14.60 4.16 -0.12
C ALA A 61 15.16 3.54 -1.41
N ALA A 62 16.37 2.99 -1.38
CA ALA A 62 16.99 2.29 -2.51
C ALA A 62 16.20 1.03 -2.90
N LEU A 63 15.81 0.20 -1.93
CA LEU A 63 14.96 -0.97 -2.17
C LEU A 63 13.60 -0.57 -2.76
N ALA A 64 12.96 0.47 -2.23
CA ALA A 64 11.71 0.98 -2.77
C ALA A 64 11.87 1.53 -4.20
N ALA A 65 12.99 2.19 -4.50
CA ALA A 65 13.30 2.66 -5.85
C ALA A 65 13.50 1.50 -6.83
N GLN A 66 14.23 0.47 -6.42
CA GLN A 66 14.42 -0.76 -7.21
C GLN A 66 13.08 -1.46 -7.47
N GLN A 67 12.27 -1.68 -6.44
CA GLN A 67 10.94 -2.27 -6.59
C GLN A 67 10.04 -1.48 -7.56
N ARG A 68 10.10 -0.14 -7.54
CA ARG A 68 9.36 0.70 -8.49
C ARG A 68 9.85 0.50 -9.92
N GLN A 69 11.16 0.38 -10.13
CA GLN A 69 11.74 0.11 -11.45
C GLN A 69 11.29 -1.27 -11.96
N ASP A 70 11.36 -2.29 -11.12
CA ASP A 70 10.94 -3.65 -11.45
C ASP A 70 9.45 -3.69 -11.83
N CYS A 71 8.59 -3.05 -11.02
CA CYS A 71 7.16 -2.93 -11.32
C CYS A 71 6.90 -2.19 -12.64
N ALA A 72 7.65 -1.12 -12.93
CA ALA A 72 7.51 -0.38 -14.19
C ALA A 72 7.91 -1.23 -15.40
N GLN A 73 9.00 -2.00 -15.29
CA GLN A 73 9.43 -2.92 -16.34
C GLN A 73 8.40 -4.03 -16.58
N GLN A 74 7.87 -4.64 -15.52
CA GLN A 74 6.81 -5.65 -15.62
C GLN A 74 5.55 -5.09 -16.29
N ALA A 75 5.12 -3.88 -15.88
CA ALA A 75 3.97 -3.23 -16.48
C ALA A 75 4.18 -2.94 -17.97
N ALA A 76 5.35 -2.43 -18.36
CA ALA A 76 5.69 -2.14 -19.75
C ALA A 76 5.73 -3.42 -20.61
N ALA A 77 6.36 -4.49 -20.11
CA ALA A 77 6.43 -5.77 -20.82
C ALA A 77 5.03 -6.40 -21.01
N ALA A 78 4.20 -6.37 -19.96
CA ALA A 78 2.83 -6.87 -20.03
C ALA A 78 1.98 -6.04 -21.00
N ALA A 79 2.09 -4.71 -20.98
CA ALA A 79 1.35 -3.84 -21.89
C ALA A 79 1.74 -4.11 -23.36
N ALA A 80 3.03 -4.23 -23.64
CA ALA A 80 3.53 -4.58 -24.97
C ALA A 80 3.01 -5.95 -25.45
N SER A 81 2.96 -6.96 -24.56
CA SER A 81 2.43 -8.29 -24.90
C SER A 81 0.94 -8.29 -25.26
N LEU A 82 0.19 -7.30 -24.77
CA LEU A 82 -1.24 -7.13 -25.02
C LEU A 82 -1.52 -6.10 -26.13
N GLY A 83 -0.47 -5.54 -26.75
CA GLY A 83 -0.61 -4.51 -27.78
C GLY A 83 -1.21 -3.20 -27.26
N LEU A 84 -1.07 -2.90 -25.96
CA LEU A 84 -1.59 -1.66 -25.36
C LEU A 84 -0.53 -0.57 -25.35
N ALA A 85 -0.91 0.64 -25.74
CA ALA A 85 -0.06 1.82 -25.72
C ALA A 85 -0.69 2.97 -24.92
N VAL A 86 0.18 3.83 -24.36
CA VAL A 86 -0.27 5.10 -23.78
C VAL A 86 -0.92 5.92 -24.88
N GLY A 87 -2.13 6.41 -24.62
CA GLY A 87 -2.93 7.15 -25.57
C GLY A 87 -4.08 6.36 -26.19
N ASP A 88 -4.10 5.04 -26.07
CA ASP A 88 -5.19 4.20 -26.57
C ASP A 88 -6.49 4.45 -25.80
N GLU A 89 -7.63 4.30 -26.47
CA GLU A 89 -8.93 4.27 -25.82
C GLU A 89 -9.29 2.84 -25.45
N VAL A 90 -9.66 2.63 -24.18
CA VAL A 90 -10.06 1.33 -23.65
C VAL A 90 -11.45 1.40 -23.01
N PHE A 91 -12.18 0.30 -23.09
CA PHE A 91 -13.48 0.14 -22.44
C PHE A 91 -13.35 -0.83 -21.28
N TYR A 92 -13.95 -0.51 -20.14
CA TYR A 92 -13.79 -1.33 -18.94
C TYR A 92 -15.05 -1.34 -18.08
N THR A 93 -15.19 -2.40 -17.29
CA THR A 93 -16.22 -2.52 -16.26
C THR A 93 -15.62 -2.28 -14.89
N SER A 94 -16.25 -1.44 -14.07
CA SER A 94 -15.83 -1.20 -12.69
C SER A 94 -17.05 -0.99 -11.79
N TYR A 95 -16.82 -0.71 -10.52
CA TYR A 95 -17.86 -0.38 -9.56
C TYR A 95 -17.40 0.73 -8.62
N HIS A 96 -18.37 1.41 -8.02
CA HIS A 96 -18.13 2.27 -6.88
C HIS A 96 -18.93 1.75 -5.68
N VAL A 97 -18.35 1.90 -4.49
CA VAL A 97 -19.00 1.54 -3.24
C VAL A 97 -19.95 2.67 -2.86
N THR A 98 -21.26 2.42 -2.93
CA THR A 98 -22.31 3.40 -2.60
C THR A 98 -22.59 3.47 -1.11
N ALA A 99 -22.45 2.34 -0.40
CA ALA A 99 -22.54 2.30 1.06
C ALA A 99 -21.49 1.35 1.64
N PRO A 100 -20.45 1.85 2.33
CA PRO A 100 -19.39 1.00 2.86
C PRO A 100 -19.87 0.18 4.06
N THR A 101 -19.14 -0.89 4.37
CA THR A 101 -19.37 -1.70 5.59
C THR A 101 -19.06 -0.95 6.88
N HIS A 102 -18.08 -0.05 6.84
CA HIS A 102 -17.60 0.70 8.01
C HIS A 102 -17.63 2.19 7.75
N VAL A 103 -18.10 2.94 8.75
CA VAL A 103 -18.07 4.42 8.74
C VAL A 103 -17.27 4.92 9.94
N GLN A 104 -16.60 6.05 9.75
CA GLN A 104 -15.90 6.73 10.84
C GLN A 104 -16.92 7.38 11.77
N ARG A 105 -16.85 7.11 13.08
CA ARG A 105 -17.64 7.77 14.12
C ARG A 105 -16.72 8.26 15.22
N GLY A 106 -16.40 9.55 15.21
CA GLY A 106 -15.37 10.12 16.09
C GLY A 106 -14.00 9.55 15.77
N THR A 107 -13.33 8.96 16.77
CA THR A 107 -11.98 8.37 16.63
C THR A 107 -11.98 6.90 16.20
N ARG A 108 -13.15 6.24 16.08
CA ARG A 108 -13.27 4.82 15.76
C ARG A 108 -13.99 4.55 14.45
N ARG A 109 -13.60 3.48 13.73
CA ARG A 109 -14.40 2.90 12.64
C ARG A 109 -15.43 1.94 13.21
N VAL A 110 -16.69 2.10 12.82
CA VAL A 110 -17.81 1.27 13.29
C VAL A 110 -18.42 0.54 12.11
N ARG A 111 -18.60 -0.78 12.23
CA ARG A 111 -19.31 -1.59 11.24
C ARG A 111 -20.80 -1.24 11.28
N VAL A 112 -21.34 -0.78 10.16
CA VAL A 112 -22.76 -0.40 10.01
C VAL A 112 -23.52 -1.36 9.09
N ARG A 113 -22.83 -2.17 8.31
CA ARG A 113 -23.42 -3.16 7.40
C ARG A 113 -22.59 -4.43 7.37
N TYR A 114 -23.24 -5.55 7.08
CA TYR A 114 -22.54 -6.82 6.91
C TYR A 114 -21.74 -6.81 5.60
N GLU A 115 -22.36 -6.38 4.50
CA GLU A 115 -21.75 -6.23 3.17
C GLU A 115 -21.83 -4.76 2.73
N GLU A 116 -20.85 -4.31 1.96
CA GLU A 116 -20.91 -2.99 1.32
C GLU A 116 -21.88 -3.05 0.16
N LEU A 117 -22.58 -1.96 -0.15
CA LEU A 117 -23.37 -1.81 -1.36
C LEU A 117 -22.51 -1.28 -2.51
N ARG A 118 -22.69 -1.86 -3.69
CA ARG A 118 -21.94 -1.53 -4.90
C ARG A 118 -22.88 -1.09 -6.03
N SER A 119 -22.38 -0.19 -6.87
CA SER A 119 -22.99 0.19 -8.13
C SER A 119 -21.97 0.02 -9.26
N TYR A 120 -22.31 -0.84 -10.21
CA TYR A 120 -21.44 -1.21 -11.33
C TYR A 120 -21.65 -0.29 -12.53
N TYR A 121 -20.58 0.01 -13.26
CA TYR A 121 -20.63 0.85 -14.45
C TYR A 121 -19.64 0.36 -15.52
N GLY A 122 -20.00 0.61 -16.78
CA GLY A 122 -19.12 0.46 -17.94
C GLY A 122 -18.70 1.83 -18.45
N ALA A 123 -17.40 2.05 -18.63
CA ALA A 123 -16.84 3.33 -19.03
C ALA A 123 -15.77 3.18 -20.11
N ALA A 124 -15.46 4.29 -20.76
CA ALA A 124 -14.30 4.45 -21.63
C ALA A 124 -13.25 5.29 -20.90
N ALA A 125 -11.98 4.98 -21.08
CA ALA A 125 -10.88 5.79 -20.59
C ALA A 125 -9.74 5.77 -21.61
N ARG A 126 -8.97 6.86 -21.64
CA ARG A 126 -7.70 6.90 -22.37
C ARG A 126 -6.59 6.38 -21.47
N ILE A 127 -5.69 5.56 -21.99
CA ILE A 127 -4.53 5.09 -21.23
C ILE A 127 -3.56 6.26 -21.04
N GLU A 128 -3.32 6.64 -19.78
CA GLU A 128 -2.36 7.68 -19.39
C GLU A 128 -1.10 7.07 -18.75
N SER A 129 -1.25 5.92 -18.09
CA SER A 129 -0.15 5.25 -17.40
C SER A 129 -0.38 3.76 -17.25
N PHE A 130 0.72 3.02 -17.14
CA PHE A 130 0.75 1.62 -16.76
C PHE A 130 1.32 1.46 -15.35
N GLY A 131 0.77 0.53 -14.58
CA GLY A 131 1.23 0.17 -13.25
C GLY A 131 1.14 -1.34 -13.03
N TRP A 132 1.83 -1.82 -12.00
CA TRP A 132 1.81 -3.21 -11.59
C TRP A 132 1.33 -3.35 -10.15
N VAL A 133 0.22 -4.06 -9.96
CA VAL A 133 -0.35 -4.38 -8.64
C VAL A 133 -0.77 -5.85 -8.65
N GLY A 134 0.23 -6.74 -8.65
CA GLY A 134 0.05 -8.18 -8.84
C GLY A 134 -0.34 -8.60 -10.27
N SER A 135 -0.90 -7.66 -11.03
CA SER A 135 -1.17 -7.74 -12.47
C SER A 135 -1.06 -6.34 -13.09
N LEU A 136 -1.14 -6.26 -14.42
CA LEU A 136 -1.15 -4.99 -15.15
C LEU A 136 -2.42 -4.18 -14.82
N VAL A 137 -2.20 -2.92 -14.46
CA VAL A 137 -3.25 -1.94 -14.15
C VAL A 137 -3.02 -0.68 -14.98
N LEU A 138 -4.09 -0.16 -15.58
CA LEU A 138 -4.11 1.09 -16.34
C LEU A 138 -4.58 2.23 -15.42
N ASN A 139 -4.00 3.42 -15.58
CA ASN A 139 -4.37 4.64 -14.84
C ASN A 139 -4.45 4.43 -13.31
N GLY A 140 -3.58 3.56 -12.78
CA GLY A 140 -3.48 3.22 -11.36
C GLY A 140 -4.66 2.45 -10.75
N SER A 141 -5.75 2.19 -11.49
CA SER A 141 -6.99 1.63 -10.91
C SER A 141 -7.80 0.71 -11.82
N ILE A 142 -7.50 0.63 -13.12
CA ILE A 142 -8.24 -0.19 -14.08
C ILE A 142 -7.47 -1.48 -14.35
N PRO A 143 -7.84 -2.62 -13.73
CA PRO A 143 -7.15 -3.88 -13.98
C PRO A 143 -7.45 -4.37 -15.40
N VAL A 144 -6.44 -4.91 -16.07
CA VAL A 144 -6.60 -5.37 -17.48
C VAL A 144 -7.67 -6.45 -17.64
N GLY A 145 -7.90 -7.29 -16.63
CA GLY A 145 -8.98 -8.28 -16.66
C GLY A 145 -10.40 -7.70 -16.70
N SER A 146 -10.55 -6.39 -16.49
CA SER A 146 -11.83 -5.68 -16.59
C SER A 146 -12.11 -5.08 -17.98
N LEU A 147 -11.14 -5.15 -18.90
CA LEU A 147 -11.28 -4.61 -20.24
C LEU A 147 -12.34 -5.37 -21.05
N CYS A 148 -12.99 -4.61 -21.94
CA CYS A 148 -14.00 -5.08 -22.85
C CYS A 148 -13.68 -4.53 -24.25
N GLU A 149 -14.12 -5.23 -25.29
CA GLU A 149 -13.86 -4.82 -26.68
C GLU A 149 -14.58 -3.53 -27.06
N THR A 150 -15.75 -3.28 -26.49
CA THR A 150 -16.59 -2.11 -26.80
C THR A 150 -17.21 -1.51 -25.56
N LEU A 151 -17.63 -0.24 -25.65
CA LEU A 151 -18.37 0.44 -24.58
C LEU A 151 -19.72 -0.24 -24.30
N VAL A 152 -20.37 -0.78 -25.33
CA VAL A 152 -21.65 -1.50 -25.18
C VAL A 152 -21.43 -2.76 -24.35
N ALA A 153 -20.43 -3.58 -24.71
CA ALA A 153 -20.08 -4.78 -23.95
C ALA A 153 -19.71 -4.45 -22.49
N ALA A 154 -18.97 -3.35 -22.26
CA ALA A 154 -18.65 -2.90 -20.90
C ALA A 154 -19.92 -2.54 -20.09
N LYS A 155 -20.89 -1.86 -20.71
CA LYS A 155 -22.16 -1.52 -20.06
C LYS A 155 -23.04 -2.75 -19.80
N GLU A 156 -23.09 -3.69 -20.74
CA GLU A 156 -23.82 -4.95 -20.57
C GLU A 156 -23.22 -5.81 -19.46
N LYS A 157 -21.90 -5.93 -19.43
CA LYS A 157 -21.18 -6.65 -18.37
C LYS A 157 -21.37 -5.98 -17.00
N ALA A 158 -21.38 -4.64 -16.94
CA ALA A 158 -21.72 -3.91 -15.72
C ALA A 158 -23.16 -4.18 -15.26
N ALA A 159 -24.13 -4.17 -16.18
CA ALA A 159 -25.52 -4.46 -15.87
C ALA A 159 -25.71 -5.90 -15.38
N GLN A 160 -25.00 -6.87 -15.99
CA GLN A 160 -25.02 -8.25 -15.52
C GLN A 160 -24.39 -8.38 -14.13
N ALA A 161 -23.23 -7.77 -13.90
CA ALA A 161 -22.58 -7.76 -12.59
C ALA A 161 -23.47 -7.14 -11.51
N GLN A 162 -24.23 -6.09 -11.84
CA GLN A 162 -25.21 -5.49 -10.94
C GLN A 162 -26.33 -6.47 -10.57
N LYS A 163 -26.85 -7.24 -11.54
CA LYS A 163 -27.88 -8.27 -11.31
C LYS A 163 -27.35 -9.40 -10.44
N ASP A 164 -26.17 -9.91 -10.76
CA ASP A 164 -25.54 -11.01 -10.01
C ASP A 164 -25.27 -10.59 -8.55
N TYR A 165 -24.80 -9.35 -8.38
CA TYR A 165 -24.56 -8.78 -7.07
C TYR A 165 -25.87 -8.57 -6.27
N GLN A 166 -26.94 -8.12 -6.92
CA GLN A 166 -28.25 -8.01 -6.27
C GLN A 166 -28.79 -9.39 -5.86
N ALA A 167 -28.68 -10.39 -6.74
CA ALA A 167 -29.07 -11.76 -6.44
C ALA A 167 -28.29 -12.34 -5.24
N HIS A 168 -26.98 -12.02 -5.14
CA HIS A 168 -26.17 -12.37 -3.98
C HIS A 168 -26.69 -11.71 -2.70
N LEU A 169 -27.03 -10.41 -2.74
CA LEU A 169 -27.60 -9.70 -1.59
C LEU A 169 -28.95 -10.31 -1.17
N ASP A 170 -29.82 -10.61 -2.14
CA ASP A 170 -31.14 -11.19 -1.88
C ASP A 170 -31.03 -12.58 -1.26
N PHE A 171 -30.10 -13.42 -1.78
CA PHE A 171 -29.79 -14.72 -1.19
C PHE A 171 -29.26 -14.58 0.25
N SER A 172 -28.28 -13.70 0.45
CA SER A 172 -27.70 -13.43 1.77
C SER A 172 -28.72 -12.85 2.77
N ALA A 173 -29.79 -12.20 2.29
CA ALA A 173 -30.89 -11.73 3.12
C ALA A 173 -31.89 -12.85 3.44
N ALA A 174 -32.15 -13.76 2.50
CA ALA A 174 -33.10 -14.86 2.67
C ALA A 174 -32.58 -15.99 3.58
N VAL A 175 -31.27 -16.16 3.70
CA VAL A 175 -30.62 -17.19 4.54
C VAL A 175 -30.37 -16.72 5.98
N ARG A 176 -30.72 -15.46 6.31
CA ARG A 176 -30.64 -14.91 7.67
C ARG A 176 -31.95 -15.02 8.42
#